data_AF-Q96L17-F1
#
_entry.id   AF-Q96L17-F1
#
_cell.length_a   1.000
_cell.length_b   1.000
_cell.length_c   1.000
_cell.angle_alpha   90.00
_cell.angle_beta   90.00
_cell.angle_gamma   90.00
#
_symmetry.space_group_name_H-M   'P 1'
#
loop_
_entity.id
_entity.type
_entity.pdbx_description
1 polymer ?
#
loop_
_entity_poly.entity_id
_entity_poly.type
_entity_poly.pdbx_seq_one_letter_code
_entity_poly.pdbx_strand_id
1 'polypeptide(L)'
;TLKNGPGVMQVLGLVLAFGNYMNGGNKTRGQADGFGLDILPKLKDVKSSDNSRSLLSYIVSYYLRNFDEDAGKEQCLFPLPEPQDLFQASQMKFEDFQKDLRKLKKDLKACEVEAGKVYQVSSKEHMQPFKENMEQFIIQAKIDQEAEENSLTETHKCFLETTAYFFMKPKLGEKEVSPNAFFSIWHEFSSDFKDFWKKENKLLLQERVKEAEEVCRQKKGKSLYKIKPRHDSGIKAKISMKT
;
A
#
# COMPACT_ATOMS: atom_id res chain seq x y z
N THR A 1 0.08 -0.49 -7.18
CA THR A 1 1.42 -1.09 -7.37
C THR A 1 2.48 0.01 -7.31
N LEU A 2 3.75 -0.31 -7.07
CA LEU A 2 4.80 0.72 -6.94
C LEU A 2 4.98 1.57 -8.21
N LYS A 3 4.96 0.96 -9.39
CA LYS A 3 5.22 1.64 -10.67
C LYS A 3 4.08 2.56 -11.13
N ASN A 4 2.83 2.12 -10.95
CA ASN A 4 1.65 2.76 -11.55
C ASN A 4 0.62 3.26 -10.52
N GLY A 5 0.95 3.21 -9.23
CA GLY A 5 0.03 3.65 -8.18
C GLY A 5 -0.12 5.18 -8.18
N PRO A 6 -1.33 5.74 -8.36
CA PRO A 6 -1.51 7.20 -8.39
C PRO A 6 -1.06 7.86 -7.08
N GLY A 7 -1.38 7.26 -5.93
CA GLY A 7 -0.92 7.73 -4.62
C GLY A 7 0.61 7.71 -4.49
N VAL A 8 1.28 6.66 -5.01
CA VAL A 8 2.76 6.61 -5.04
C VAL A 8 3.32 7.74 -5.87
N MET A 9 2.79 7.98 -7.08
CA MET A 9 3.26 9.06 -7.96
C MET A 9 3.04 10.44 -7.33
N GLN A 10 1.89 10.68 -6.70
CA GLN A 10 1.60 11.93 -6.00
C GLN A 10 2.55 12.15 -4.83
N VAL A 11 2.79 11.12 -4.01
CA VAL A 11 3.71 11.20 -2.87
C VAL A 11 5.15 11.46 -3.35
N LEU A 12 5.64 10.74 -4.35
CA LEU A 12 6.98 10.99 -4.91
C LEU A 12 7.08 12.39 -5.53
N GLY A 13 6.02 12.87 -6.18
CA GLY A 13 5.93 14.23 -6.70
C GLY A 13 6.02 15.29 -5.59
N LEU A 14 5.38 15.07 -4.44
CA LEU A 14 5.49 15.95 -3.27
C LEU A 14 6.91 15.94 -2.70
N VAL A 15 7.56 14.78 -2.59
CA VAL A 15 8.95 14.67 -2.16
C VAL A 15 9.87 15.49 -3.07
N LEU A 16 9.69 15.36 -4.40
CA LEU A 16 10.48 16.11 -5.38
C LEU A 16 10.22 17.62 -5.27
N ALA A 17 8.96 18.03 -5.24
CA ALA A 17 8.57 19.44 -5.20
C ALA A 17 9.09 20.14 -3.93
N PHE A 18 8.88 19.55 -2.76
CA PHE A 18 9.36 20.12 -1.50
C PHE A 18 10.88 20.03 -1.39
N GLY A 19 11.50 18.94 -1.86
CA GLY A 19 12.95 18.83 -1.95
C GLY A 19 13.56 19.95 -2.79
N ASN A 20 13.01 20.22 -3.96
CA ASN A 20 13.46 21.29 -4.86
C ASN A 20 13.26 22.68 -4.25
N TYR A 21 12.13 22.91 -3.58
CA TYR A 21 11.87 24.17 -2.89
C TYR A 21 12.87 24.41 -1.75
N MET A 22 13.07 23.42 -0.88
CA MET A 22 13.96 23.52 0.28
C MET A 22 15.44 23.64 -0.09
N ASN A 23 15.85 23.04 -1.22
CA ASN A 23 17.22 23.12 -1.73
C ASN A 23 17.42 24.24 -2.77
N GLY A 24 16.48 25.18 -2.86
CA GLY A 24 16.56 26.33 -3.76
C GLY A 24 17.89 27.09 -3.60
N GLY A 25 18.56 27.38 -4.72
CA GLY A 25 19.88 28.04 -4.73
C GLY A 25 21.07 27.09 -4.59
N ASN A 26 20.86 25.81 -4.23
CA ASN A 26 21.91 24.80 -4.27
C ASN A 26 22.02 24.21 -5.69
N LYS A 27 23.15 24.46 -6.38
CA LYS A 27 23.37 24.01 -7.77
C LYS A 27 23.38 22.49 -7.96
N THR A 28 23.57 21.69 -6.90
CA THR A 28 23.64 20.23 -6.99
C THR A 28 22.43 19.51 -6.41
N ARG A 29 21.57 20.21 -5.65
CA ARG A 29 20.42 19.62 -4.94
C ARG A 29 19.09 20.33 -5.21
N GLY A 30 19.11 21.56 -5.70
CA GLY A 30 17.93 22.26 -6.18
C GLY A 30 17.74 22.03 -7.68
N GLN A 31 16.48 22.08 -8.15
CA GLN A 31 16.11 21.83 -9.56
C GLN A 31 16.44 20.41 -10.05
N ALA A 32 16.27 19.41 -9.18
CA ALA A 32 16.39 18.01 -9.56
C ALA A 32 15.16 17.54 -10.35
N ASP A 33 15.39 16.67 -11.34
CA ASP A 33 14.33 15.96 -12.08
C ASP A 33 13.91 14.65 -11.39
N GLY A 34 14.65 14.23 -10.37
CA GLY A 34 14.42 13.01 -9.61
C GLY A 34 15.36 12.87 -8.42
N PHE A 35 15.21 11.80 -7.66
CA PHE A 35 16.01 11.51 -6.49
C PHE A 35 16.23 10.00 -6.32
N GLY A 36 17.29 9.62 -5.60
CA GLY A 36 17.53 8.23 -5.22
C GLY A 36 16.54 7.77 -4.15
N LEU A 37 16.06 6.53 -4.23
CA LEU A 37 15.08 5.99 -3.26
C LEU A 37 15.60 5.96 -1.82
N ASP A 38 16.92 5.99 -1.61
CA ASP A 38 17.55 5.97 -0.29
C ASP A 38 17.21 7.21 0.55
N ILE A 39 16.68 8.28 -0.05
CA ILE A 39 16.22 9.45 0.70
C ILE A 39 14.89 9.22 1.41
N LEU A 40 14.05 8.29 0.93
CA LEU A 40 12.66 8.18 1.37
C LEU A 40 12.55 7.92 2.88
N PRO A 41 13.30 6.96 3.48
CA PRO A 41 13.25 6.75 4.92
C PRO A 41 13.80 7.92 5.73
N LYS A 42 14.73 8.71 5.15
CA LYS A 42 15.41 9.84 5.81
C LYS A 42 14.50 11.07 5.95
N LEU A 43 13.36 11.11 5.25
CA LEU A 43 12.42 12.24 5.30
C LEU A 43 11.82 12.45 6.70
N LYS A 44 11.79 11.41 7.54
CA LYS A 44 11.34 11.53 8.93
C LYS A 44 12.32 12.30 9.81
N ASP A 45 13.60 12.35 9.43
CA ASP A 45 14.68 12.96 10.21
C ASP A 45 14.86 14.44 9.91
N VAL A 46 14.38 14.92 8.76
CA VAL A 46 14.36 16.34 8.43
C VAL A 46 13.25 17.01 9.23
N LYS A 47 13.59 17.89 10.17
CA LYS A 47 12.64 18.55 11.08
C LYS A 47 12.50 20.05 10.82
N SER A 48 11.38 20.62 11.27
CA SER A 48 11.20 22.05 11.43
C SER A 48 12.17 22.63 12.47
N SER A 49 12.40 23.94 12.44
CA SER A 49 13.34 24.62 13.35
C SER A 49 13.00 24.48 14.83
N ASP A 50 11.73 24.28 15.15
CA ASP A 50 11.20 24.06 16.50
C ASP A 50 11.07 22.56 16.86
N ASN A 51 11.50 21.66 15.97
CA ASN A 51 11.37 20.20 16.09
C ASN A 51 9.93 19.68 16.26
N SER A 52 8.90 20.50 16.00
CA SER A 52 7.50 20.09 16.17
C SER A 52 7.01 19.16 15.06
N ARG A 53 7.63 19.20 13.86
CA ARG A 53 7.19 18.44 12.69
C ARG A 53 8.37 17.96 11.84
N SER A 54 8.23 16.76 11.24
CA SER A 54 9.16 16.29 10.20
C SER A 54 8.66 16.63 8.79
N LEU A 55 9.57 16.64 7.81
CA LEU A 55 9.22 16.75 6.40
C LEU A 55 8.27 15.62 5.97
N LEU A 56 8.50 14.38 6.45
CA LEU A 56 7.57 13.28 6.20
C LEU A 56 6.16 13.57 6.74
N SER A 57 6.03 14.01 8.00
CA SER A 57 4.73 14.41 8.56
C SER A 57 4.10 15.57 7.79
N TYR A 58 4.91 16.50 7.28
CA TYR A 58 4.45 17.57 6.40
C TYR A 58 3.86 17.06 5.10
N ILE A 59 4.60 16.21 4.39
CA ILE A 59 4.15 15.56 3.15
C ILE A 59 2.84 14.81 3.36
N VAL A 60 2.74 14.03 4.44
CA VAL A 60 1.53 13.24 4.73
C VAL A 60 0.30 14.13 4.90
N SER A 61 0.39 15.20 5.68
CA SER A 61 -0.80 16.05 5.85
C SER A 61 -1.06 16.99 4.68
N TYR A 62 -0.04 17.36 3.90
CA TYR A 62 -0.27 17.99 2.61
C TYR A 62 -0.99 17.04 1.66
N TYR A 63 -0.58 15.77 1.59
CA TYR A 63 -1.24 14.75 0.78
C TYR A 63 -2.72 14.65 1.13
N LEU A 64 -3.01 14.43 2.42
CA LEU A 64 -4.38 14.28 2.91
C LEU A 64 -5.25 15.52 2.63
N ARG A 65 -4.70 16.72 2.82
CA ARG A 65 -5.49 17.95 2.66
C ARG A 65 -5.73 18.36 1.21
N ASN A 66 -4.94 17.85 0.25
CA ASN A 66 -4.96 18.33 -1.14
C ASN A 66 -5.25 17.25 -2.19
N PHE A 67 -5.01 15.97 -1.89
CA PHE A 67 -5.19 14.87 -2.84
C PHE A 67 -6.22 13.83 -2.39
N ASP A 68 -6.59 13.82 -1.12
CA ASP A 68 -7.52 12.83 -0.56
C ASP A 68 -8.85 13.50 -0.16
N GLU A 69 -9.87 13.32 -0.99
CA GLU A 69 -11.21 13.87 -0.75
C GLU A 69 -11.92 13.23 0.46
N ASP A 70 -11.44 12.05 0.87
CA ASP A 70 -11.95 11.26 1.98
C ASP A 70 -11.09 11.39 3.23
N ALA A 71 -10.14 12.32 3.25
CA ALA A 71 -9.31 12.59 4.41
C ALA A 71 -10.15 12.86 5.67
N GLY A 72 -9.79 12.16 6.75
CA GLY A 72 -10.53 12.17 8.02
C GLY A 72 -11.87 11.44 7.99
N LYS A 73 -12.18 10.63 6.96
CA LYS A 73 -13.35 9.74 6.90
C LYS A 73 -12.91 8.27 6.95
N GLU A 74 -13.87 7.37 7.17
CA GLU A 74 -13.61 5.92 7.18
C GLU A 74 -13.23 5.38 5.79
N GLN A 75 -13.63 6.08 4.73
CA GLN A 75 -13.35 5.71 3.33
C GLN A 75 -11.93 6.09 2.89
N CYS A 76 -11.17 6.81 3.72
CA CYS A 76 -9.81 7.23 3.43
C CYS A 76 -8.90 6.02 3.14
N LEU A 77 -8.30 5.99 1.95
CA LEU A 77 -7.46 4.89 1.50
C LEU A 77 -5.99 5.21 1.66
N PHE A 78 -5.22 4.24 2.15
CA PHE A 78 -3.78 4.39 2.28
C PHE A 78 -3.12 4.46 0.89
N PRO A 79 -2.31 5.49 0.58
CA PRO A 79 -1.89 5.76 -0.80
C PRO A 79 -0.66 4.97 -1.28
N LEU A 80 0.02 4.27 -0.37
CA LEU A 80 1.22 3.48 -0.66
C LEU A 80 0.91 1.98 -0.55
N PRO A 81 1.76 1.08 -1.08
CA PRO A 81 1.59 -0.35 -0.85
C PRO A 81 1.68 -0.68 0.63
N GLU A 82 0.92 -1.69 1.06
CA GLU A 82 0.88 -2.10 2.46
C GLU A 82 2.28 -2.48 2.96
N PRO A 83 2.73 -1.94 4.11
CA PRO A 83 4.03 -2.27 4.66
C PRO A 83 4.31 -3.76 4.82
N GLN A 84 3.28 -4.55 5.15
CA GLN A 84 3.40 -6.00 5.32
C GLN A 84 3.75 -6.71 4.02
N ASP A 85 3.14 -6.33 2.90
CA ASP A 85 3.41 -6.93 1.59
C ASP A 85 4.85 -6.62 1.15
N LEU A 86 5.29 -5.37 1.39
CA LEU A 86 6.65 -4.92 1.12
C LEU A 86 7.67 -5.68 2.00
N PHE A 87 7.34 -5.89 3.26
CA PHE A 87 8.16 -6.68 4.17
C PHE A 87 8.31 -8.12 3.64
N GLN A 88 7.21 -8.79 3.33
CA GLN A 88 7.23 -10.15 2.79
C GLN A 88 8.05 -10.25 1.52
N ALA A 89 7.84 -9.34 0.56
CA ALA A 89 8.62 -9.28 -0.67
C ALA A 89 10.13 -9.08 -0.42
N SER A 90 10.49 -8.30 0.62
CA SER A 90 11.90 -8.09 1.00
C SER A 90 12.60 -9.33 1.59
N GLN A 91 11.83 -10.33 2.04
CA GLN A 91 12.37 -11.58 2.59
C GLN A 91 12.56 -12.66 1.51
N MET A 92 12.05 -12.43 0.30
CA MET A 92 12.12 -13.39 -0.80
C MET A 92 13.47 -13.39 -1.50
N LYS A 93 13.88 -14.54 -2.04
CA LYS A 93 15.10 -14.71 -2.85
C LYS A 93 14.81 -15.56 -4.07
N PHE A 94 15.07 -15.02 -5.26
CA PHE A 94 14.81 -15.72 -6.52
C PHE A 94 15.61 -17.03 -6.62
N GLU A 95 16.82 -17.08 -6.05
CA GLU A 95 17.69 -18.25 -6.07
C GLU A 95 17.09 -19.45 -5.34
N ASP A 96 16.33 -19.20 -4.27
CA ASP A 96 15.67 -20.25 -3.49
C ASP A 96 14.54 -20.88 -4.32
N PHE A 97 13.68 -20.06 -4.96
CA PHE A 97 12.64 -20.55 -5.86
C PHE A 97 13.21 -21.29 -7.07
N GLN A 98 14.29 -20.79 -7.68
CA GLN A 98 14.97 -21.47 -8.79
C GLN A 98 15.52 -22.83 -8.35
N LYS A 99 16.07 -22.93 -7.14
CA LYS A 99 16.56 -24.20 -6.58
C LYS A 99 15.42 -25.18 -6.36
N ASP A 100 14.32 -24.72 -5.78
CA ASP A 100 13.16 -25.56 -5.50
C ASP A 100 12.49 -26.06 -6.78
N LEU A 101 12.35 -25.21 -7.81
CA LEU A 101 11.83 -25.63 -9.12
C LEU A 101 12.75 -26.63 -9.84
N ARG A 102 14.07 -26.43 -9.79
CA ARG A 102 15.02 -27.43 -10.32
C ARG A 102 14.89 -28.78 -9.61
N LYS A 103 14.68 -28.74 -8.29
CA LYS A 103 14.45 -29.96 -7.50
C LYS A 103 13.13 -30.62 -7.91
N LEU A 104 12.04 -29.86 -7.99
CA LEU A 104 10.73 -30.36 -8.42
C LEU A 104 10.81 -31.03 -9.79
N LYS A 105 11.50 -30.42 -10.75
CA LYS A 105 11.72 -30.97 -12.09
C LYS A 105 12.48 -32.29 -12.06
N LYS A 106 13.51 -32.40 -11.21
CA LYS A 106 14.27 -33.64 -11.01
C LYS A 106 13.41 -34.73 -10.37
N ASP A 107 12.64 -34.40 -9.34
CA ASP A 107 11.78 -35.34 -8.62
C ASP A 107 10.65 -35.85 -9.54
N LEU A 108 10.08 -34.97 -10.36
CA LEU A 108 9.09 -35.33 -11.38
C LEU A 108 9.70 -36.28 -12.44
N LYS A 109 10.94 -36.04 -12.86
CA LYS A 109 11.63 -36.94 -13.80
C LYS A 109 11.90 -38.31 -13.19
N ALA A 110 12.27 -38.36 -11.91
CA ALA A 110 12.44 -39.61 -11.19
C ALA A 110 11.11 -40.38 -11.06
N CYS A 111 10.02 -39.67 -10.77
CA CYS A 111 8.67 -40.24 -10.73
C CYS A 111 8.27 -40.86 -12.08
N GLU A 112 8.53 -40.17 -13.19
CA GLU A 112 8.27 -40.69 -14.54
C GLU A 112 9.07 -41.97 -14.84
N VAL A 113 10.35 -42.01 -14.45
CA VAL A 113 11.20 -43.19 -14.63
C VAL A 113 10.67 -44.37 -13.80
N GLU A 114 10.27 -44.12 -12.55
CA GLU A 114 9.77 -45.18 -11.67
C GLU A 114 8.42 -45.73 -12.14
N ALA A 115 7.51 -44.85 -12.56
CA ALA A 115 6.25 -45.26 -13.18
C ALA A 115 6.50 -46.12 -14.44
N GLY A 116 7.49 -45.75 -15.26
CA GLY A 116 7.94 -46.53 -16.41
C GLY A 116 8.38 -47.96 -16.05
N LYS A 117 9.06 -48.15 -14.91
CA LYS A 117 9.42 -49.50 -14.43
C LYS A 117 8.20 -50.31 -14.03
N VAL A 118 7.23 -49.70 -13.34
CA VAL A 118 5.97 -50.38 -12.97
C VAL A 118 5.26 -50.88 -14.23
N TYR A 119 5.21 -50.06 -15.30
CA TYR A 119 4.58 -50.45 -16.56
C TYR A 119 5.25 -51.67 -17.22
N GLN A 120 6.55 -51.84 -17.04
CA GLN A 120 7.32 -52.94 -17.62
C GLN A 120 7.19 -54.24 -16.81
N VAL A 121 7.07 -54.15 -15.48
CA VAL A 121 7.07 -55.31 -14.58
C VAL A 121 5.65 -55.86 -14.35
N SER A 122 4.62 -55.01 -14.43
CA SER A 122 3.22 -55.42 -14.18
C SER A 122 2.59 -56.15 -15.38
N SER A 123 1.82 -57.20 -15.09
CA SER A 123 0.96 -57.85 -16.10
C SER A 123 -0.18 -56.93 -16.53
N LYS A 124 -0.74 -57.15 -17.74
CA LYS A 124 -1.83 -56.32 -18.29
C LYS A 124 -3.06 -56.27 -17.38
N GLU A 125 -3.36 -57.37 -16.69
CA GLU A 125 -4.53 -57.50 -15.79
C GLU A 125 -4.39 -56.71 -14.49
N HIS A 126 -3.17 -56.37 -14.07
CA HIS A 126 -2.89 -55.67 -12.80
C HIS A 126 -2.29 -54.27 -13.00
N MET A 127 -2.26 -53.77 -14.25
CA MET A 127 -1.65 -52.50 -14.59
C MET A 127 -2.54 -51.29 -14.26
N GLN A 128 -3.86 -51.48 -14.36
CA GLN A 128 -4.85 -50.45 -14.10
C GLN A 128 -5.39 -50.56 -12.67
N PRO A 129 -5.77 -49.44 -12.04
CA PRO A 129 -5.86 -48.06 -12.57
C PRO A 129 -4.56 -47.24 -12.45
N PHE A 130 -3.48 -47.83 -11.94
CA PHE A 130 -2.24 -47.12 -11.64
C PHE A 130 -1.68 -46.38 -12.85
N LYS A 131 -1.61 -47.07 -14.00
CA LYS A 131 -1.05 -46.48 -15.22
C LYS A 131 -1.82 -45.24 -15.68
N GLU A 132 -3.14 -45.34 -15.81
CA GLU A 132 -3.97 -44.21 -16.25
C GLU A 132 -3.84 -43.00 -15.30
N ASN A 133 -3.96 -43.24 -14.00
CA ASN A 133 -3.85 -42.17 -13.00
C ASN A 133 -2.46 -41.53 -13.02
N MET A 134 -1.39 -42.34 -13.15
CA MET A 134 -0.03 -41.82 -13.18
C MET A 134 0.30 -41.07 -14.47
N GLU A 135 -0.19 -41.53 -15.62
CA GLU A 135 0.00 -40.83 -16.89
C GLU A 135 -0.70 -39.45 -16.83
N GLN A 136 -1.93 -39.39 -16.34
CA GLN A 136 -2.64 -38.12 -16.15
C GLN A 136 -1.90 -37.19 -15.16
N PHE A 137 -1.48 -37.72 -14.01
CA PHE A 137 -0.70 -36.96 -13.04
C PHE A 137 0.60 -36.41 -13.64
N ILE A 138 1.40 -37.24 -14.33
CA ILE A 138 2.69 -36.82 -14.90
C ILE A 138 2.48 -35.75 -15.99
N ILE A 139 1.46 -35.89 -16.83
CA ILE A 139 1.13 -34.89 -17.85
C ILE A 139 0.80 -33.56 -17.19
N GLN A 140 -0.11 -33.55 -16.21
CA GLN A 140 -0.51 -32.33 -15.52
C GLN A 140 0.67 -31.70 -14.75
N ALA A 141 1.42 -32.50 -14.00
CA ALA A 141 2.56 -32.03 -13.23
C ALA A 141 3.65 -31.41 -14.10
N LYS A 142 3.87 -31.88 -15.33
CA LYS A 142 4.82 -31.26 -16.27
C LYS A 142 4.32 -29.89 -16.75
N ILE A 143 3.04 -29.78 -17.06
CA ILE A 143 2.41 -28.51 -17.46
C ILE A 143 2.55 -27.49 -16.33
N ASP A 144 2.19 -27.89 -15.10
CA ASP A 144 2.25 -27.01 -13.93
C ASP A 144 3.71 -26.62 -13.60
N GLN A 145 4.65 -27.55 -13.73
CA GLN A 145 6.08 -27.31 -13.51
C GLN A 145 6.66 -26.30 -14.51
N GLU A 146 6.31 -26.42 -15.80
CA GLU A 146 6.72 -25.46 -16.84
C GLU A 146 6.05 -24.08 -16.63
N ALA A 147 4.76 -24.07 -16.28
CA ALA A 147 4.04 -22.84 -15.97
C ALA A 147 4.69 -22.07 -14.81
N GLU A 148 5.11 -22.76 -13.75
CA GLU A 148 5.76 -22.13 -12.60
C GLU A 148 7.18 -21.63 -12.92
N GLU A 149 7.95 -22.35 -13.76
CA GLU A 149 9.24 -21.86 -14.28
C GLU A 149 9.07 -20.57 -15.10
N ASN A 150 8.04 -20.51 -15.94
CA ASN A 150 7.72 -19.32 -16.73
C ASN A 150 7.27 -18.16 -15.83
N SER A 151 6.38 -18.42 -14.87
CA SER A 151 5.91 -17.44 -13.88
C SER A 151 7.06 -16.83 -13.08
N LEU A 152 8.01 -17.65 -12.61
CA LEU A 152 9.20 -17.15 -11.90
C LEU A 152 10.08 -16.27 -12.80
N THR A 153 10.27 -16.67 -14.05
CA THR A 153 11.08 -15.93 -15.03
C THR A 153 10.45 -14.57 -15.34
N GLU A 154 9.14 -14.53 -15.58
CA GLU A 154 8.40 -13.29 -15.82
C GLU A 154 8.39 -12.37 -14.59
N THR A 155 8.24 -12.95 -13.39
CA THR A 155 8.28 -12.20 -12.12
C THR A 155 9.66 -11.58 -11.88
N HIS A 156 10.74 -12.34 -12.09
CA HIS A 156 12.11 -11.83 -11.97
C HIS A 156 12.37 -10.70 -12.97
N LYS A 157 11.95 -10.87 -14.24
CA LYS A 157 12.04 -9.82 -15.25
C LYS A 157 11.27 -8.55 -14.84
N CYS A 158 10.02 -8.69 -14.40
CA CYS A 158 9.19 -7.56 -13.94
C CYS A 158 9.82 -6.83 -12.76
N PHE A 159 10.42 -7.57 -11.83
CA PHE A 159 11.16 -7.00 -10.72
C PHE A 159 12.38 -6.18 -11.20
N LEU A 160 13.20 -6.73 -12.11
CA LEU A 160 14.34 -5.99 -12.67
C LEU A 160 13.91 -4.72 -13.39
N GLU A 161 12.85 -4.79 -14.22
CA GLU A 161 12.28 -3.60 -14.88
C GLU A 161 11.78 -2.55 -13.86
N THR A 162 11.22 -3.00 -12.74
CA THR A 162 10.75 -2.11 -11.66
C THR A 162 11.94 -1.43 -10.96
N THR A 163 13.00 -2.17 -10.65
CA THR A 163 14.22 -1.58 -10.04
C THR A 163 14.90 -0.59 -10.99
N ALA A 164 14.91 -0.88 -12.29
CA ALA A 164 15.43 0.01 -13.33
C ALA A 164 14.59 1.29 -13.47
N TYR A 165 13.26 1.17 -13.39
CA TYR A 165 12.35 2.33 -13.42
C TYR A 165 12.66 3.34 -12.30
N PHE A 166 13.03 2.85 -11.11
CA PHE A 166 13.43 3.69 -9.99
C PHE A 166 14.94 3.99 -9.93
N PHE A 167 15.69 3.70 -11.01
CA PHE A 167 17.13 3.91 -11.10
C PHE A 167 17.94 3.30 -9.95
N MET A 168 17.44 2.21 -9.35
CA MET A 168 18.15 1.53 -8.27
C MET A 168 19.28 0.68 -8.85
N LYS A 169 20.48 0.86 -8.29
CA LYS A 169 21.67 0.11 -8.70
C LYS A 169 21.93 -1.04 -7.71
N PRO A 170 22.49 -2.17 -8.19
CA PRO A 170 22.97 -3.25 -7.32
C PRO A 170 24.00 -2.71 -6.32
N LYS A 171 24.08 -3.32 -5.13
CA LYS A 171 25.15 -2.98 -4.18
C LYS A 171 26.50 -3.46 -4.71
N LEU A 172 27.59 -2.93 -4.16
CA LEU A 172 28.94 -3.33 -4.54
C LEU A 172 29.12 -4.84 -4.34
N GLY A 173 29.46 -5.56 -5.40
CA GLY A 173 29.63 -7.02 -5.39
C GLY A 173 28.37 -7.81 -5.78
N GLU A 174 27.22 -7.17 -5.93
CA GLU A 174 25.99 -7.79 -6.44
C GLU A 174 25.89 -7.61 -7.96
N LYS A 175 25.40 -8.63 -8.67
CA LYS A 175 25.13 -8.54 -10.12
C LYS A 175 23.84 -7.79 -10.42
N GLU A 176 22.84 -7.99 -9.58
CA GLU A 176 21.48 -7.47 -9.71
C GLU A 176 21.02 -6.92 -8.36
N VAL A 177 20.03 -6.01 -8.39
CA VAL A 177 19.40 -5.53 -7.17
C VAL A 177 18.67 -6.69 -6.52
N SER A 178 18.86 -6.93 -5.22
CA SER A 178 18.10 -7.96 -4.51
C SER A 178 16.71 -7.46 -4.09
N PRO A 179 15.69 -8.34 -3.97
CA PRO A 179 14.38 -7.98 -3.42
C PRO A 179 14.50 -7.28 -2.06
N ASN A 180 15.40 -7.77 -1.20
CA ASN A 180 15.68 -7.15 0.09
C ASN A 180 16.13 -5.68 -0.06
N ALA A 181 17.17 -5.44 -0.88
CA ALA A 181 17.70 -4.10 -1.06
C ALA A 181 16.63 -3.10 -1.53
N PHE A 182 15.77 -3.51 -2.47
CA PHE A 182 14.72 -2.66 -3.01
C PHE A 182 13.52 -2.51 -2.06
N PHE A 183 12.91 -3.62 -1.63
CA PHE A 183 11.67 -3.59 -0.87
C PHE A 183 11.86 -3.15 0.59
N SER A 184 13.04 -3.31 1.20
CA SER A 184 13.27 -2.81 2.57
C SER A 184 13.20 -1.29 2.65
N ILE A 185 13.67 -0.56 1.62
CA ILE A 185 13.55 0.91 1.55
C ILE A 185 12.08 1.32 1.52
N TRP A 186 11.31 0.67 0.66
CA TRP A 186 9.87 0.91 0.54
C TRP A 186 9.11 0.51 1.79
N HIS A 187 9.46 -0.61 2.41
CA HIS A 187 8.85 -1.08 3.65
C HIS A 187 9.04 -0.06 4.77
N GLU A 188 10.27 0.43 4.99
CA GLU A 188 10.54 1.43 6.02
C GLU A 188 9.76 2.72 5.73
N PHE A 189 9.88 3.25 4.52
CA PHE A 189 9.16 4.47 4.12
C PHE A 189 7.63 4.34 4.24
N SER A 190 7.05 3.24 3.76
CA SER A 190 5.61 3.00 3.81
C SER A 190 5.13 2.84 5.26
N SER A 191 5.92 2.18 6.11
CA SER A 191 5.63 2.03 7.55
C SER A 191 5.56 3.40 8.24
N ASP A 192 6.61 4.21 8.09
CA ASP A 192 6.66 5.54 8.68
C ASP A 192 5.55 6.44 8.13
N PHE A 193 5.31 6.40 6.82
CA PHE A 193 4.22 7.15 6.18
C PHE A 193 2.86 6.74 6.75
N LYS A 194 2.62 5.42 6.93
CA LYS A 194 1.36 4.89 7.46
C LYS A 194 1.09 5.35 8.88
N ASP A 195 2.11 5.42 9.72
CA ASP A 195 1.98 5.90 11.10
C ASP A 195 1.59 7.38 11.15
N PHE A 196 2.26 8.22 10.36
CA PHE A 196 1.88 9.63 10.23
C PHE A 196 0.50 9.78 9.58
N TRP A 197 0.16 8.96 8.58
CA TRP A 197 -1.12 9.01 7.87
C TRP A 197 -2.30 8.68 8.79
N LYS A 198 -2.16 7.67 9.65
CA LYS A 198 -3.15 7.36 10.69
C LYS A 198 -3.31 8.51 11.69
N LYS A 199 -2.18 9.09 12.13
CA LYS A 199 -2.18 10.22 13.08
C LYS A 199 -2.88 11.45 12.48
N GLU A 200 -2.54 11.83 11.26
CA GLU A 200 -3.12 12.99 10.58
C GLU A 200 -4.61 12.77 10.24
N ASN A 201 -5.01 11.58 9.78
CA ASN A 201 -6.43 11.28 9.58
C ASN A 201 -7.24 11.40 10.87
N LYS A 202 -6.70 10.94 11.99
CA LYS A 202 -7.36 11.10 13.31
C LYS A 202 -7.52 12.58 13.67
N LEU A 203 -6.52 13.43 13.40
CA LEU A 203 -6.60 14.87 13.64
C LEU A 203 -7.65 15.52 12.75
N LEU A 204 -7.68 15.21 11.45
CA LEU A 204 -8.68 15.72 10.51
C LEU A 204 -10.09 15.31 10.90
N LEU A 205 -10.30 14.06 11.35
CA LEU A 205 -11.59 13.62 11.87
C LEU A 205 -12.01 14.45 13.09
N GLN A 206 -11.09 14.70 14.03
CA GLN A 206 -11.37 15.52 15.21
C GLN A 206 -11.69 16.99 14.86
N GLU A 207 -11.00 17.58 13.88
CA GLU A 207 -11.28 18.92 13.36
C GLU A 207 -12.73 18.98 12.82
N ARG A 208 -13.12 18.02 11.99
CA ARG A 208 -14.46 17.95 11.39
C ARG A 208 -15.58 17.76 12.43
N VAL A 209 -15.35 16.93 13.45
CA VAL A 209 -16.33 16.74 14.53
C VAL A 209 -16.54 18.05 15.29
N LYS A 210 -15.47 18.76 15.63
CA LYS A 210 -15.56 20.07 16.31
C LYS A 210 -16.29 21.11 15.48
N GLU A 211 -16.03 21.15 14.17
CA GLU A 211 -16.75 22.05 13.25
C GLU A 211 -18.26 21.72 13.20
N ALA A 212 -18.62 20.44 13.12
CA ALA A 212 -20.01 20.00 13.12
C ALA A 212 -20.73 20.31 14.44
N GLU A 213 -20.05 20.15 15.58
CA GLU A 213 -20.54 20.54 16.90
C GLU A 213 -20.78 22.06 16.99
N GLU A 214 -19.86 22.86 16.45
CA GLU A 214 -19.99 24.32 16.43
C GLU A 214 -21.22 24.75 15.61
N VAL A 215 -21.38 24.17 14.42
CA VAL A 215 -22.53 24.44 13.55
C VAL A 215 -23.84 24.05 14.23
N CYS A 216 -23.87 22.91 14.93
CA CYS A 216 -25.03 22.49 15.72
C CYS A 216 -25.33 23.48 16.86
N ARG A 217 -24.30 23.96 17.57
CA ARG A 217 -24.43 24.93 18.66
C ARG A 217 -24.97 26.28 18.16
N GLN A 218 -24.45 26.79 17.05
CA GLN A 218 -24.93 28.04 16.43
C GLN A 218 -26.39 27.93 15.96
N LYS A 219 -26.79 26.79 15.37
CA LYS A 219 -28.18 26.54 14.96
C LYS A 219 -29.13 26.50 16.17
N LYS A 220 -28.73 25.85 17.27
CA LYS A 220 -29.51 25.84 18.53
C LYS A 220 -29.62 27.23 19.16
N GLY A 221 -28.54 28.03 19.15
CA GLY A 221 -28.55 29.40 19.67
C GLY A 221 -29.43 30.37 18.87
N LYS A 222 -29.52 30.20 17.55
CA LYS A 222 -30.37 31.03 16.66
C LYS A 222 -31.86 30.65 16.70
N SER A 223 -32.22 29.45 17.16
CA SER A 223 -33.61 28.97 17.24
C SER A 223 -34.39 29.45 18.48
N LEU A 224 -33.80 30.30 19.34
CA LEU A 224 -34.47 30.90 20.49
C LEU A 224 -35.26 32.16 20.07
N TYR A 225 -36.28 31.99 19.23
CA TYR A 225 -37.29 33.04 19.06
C TYR A 225 -38.13 33.10 20.34
N LYS A 226 -38.07 34.23 21.06
CA LYS A 226 -38.96 34.51 22.20
C LYS A 226 -40.41 34.54 21.69
N ILE A 227 -41.15 33.45 21.89
CA ILE A 227 -42.61 33.48 21.77
C ILE A 227 -43.12 34.39 22.90
N LYS A 228 -43.46 35.65 22.58
CA LYS A 228 -44.17 36.51 23.53
C LYS A 228 -45.50 35.82 23.89
N PRO A 229 -45.86 35.67 25.17
CA PRO A 229 -47.15 35.12 25.55
C PRO A 229 -48.25 35.98 24.91
N ARG A 230 -49.19 35.33 24.20
CA ARG A 230 -50.36 36.01 23.65
C ARG A 230 -51.14 36.63 24.81
N HIS A 231 -51.41 37.92 24.72
CA HIS A 231 -52.32 38.61 25.62
C HIS A 231 -53.74 38.06 25.41
N ASP A 232 -54.35 37.49 26.44
CA ASP A 232 -55.73 36.98 26.41
C ASP A 232 -56.73 38.13 26.33
N SER A 233 -56.89 38.71 25.14
CA SER A 233 -57.98 39.64 24.81
C SER A 233 -59.14 38.92 24.10
N GLY A 234 -59.36 37.64 24.44
CA GLY A 234 -60.47 36.85 23.92
C GLY A 234 -61.77 37.12 24.69
N ILE A 235 -62.90 37.04 23.99
CA ILE A 235 -64.27 37.28 24.52
C ILE A 235 -64.56 36.47 25.80
N LYS A 236 -63.92 35.31 26.00
CA LYS A 236 -63.99 34.51 27.23
C LYS A 236 -63.56 35.26 28.50
N ALA A 237 -62.57 36.15 28.43
CA ALA A 237 -62.13 36.94 29.58
C ALA A 237 -63.16 38.00 30.00
N LYS A 238 -63.98 38.50 29.06
CA LYS A 238 -65.02 39.51 29.33
C LYS A 238 -66.30 38.95 29.94
N ILE A 239 -66.54 37.64 29.83
CA ILE A 239 -67.74 36.99 30.42
C ILE A 239 -67.55 36.74 31.93
N SER A 240 -66.30 36.64 32.41
CA SER A 240 -66.01 36.39 33.83
C SER A 240 -66.15 37.61 34.74
N MET A 241 -66.54 38.78 34.23
CA MET A 241 -66.70 40.04 34.98
C MET A 241 -68.16 40.49 35.16
N LYS A 242 -69.14 39.66 34.84
CA LYS A 242 -70.54 39.92 35.21
C LYS A 242 -71.05 38.84 36.17
N THR A 243 -70.79 39.07 37.44
CA THR A 243 -71.60 38.58 38.56
C THR A 243 -71.94 39.79 39.42
#